data_AF-A0AAE1GXQ6-F1
#
_entry.id   AF-A0AAE1GXQ6-F1
#
_cell.length_a   1.000
_cell.length_b   1.000
_cell.length_c   1.000
_cell.angle_alpha   90.00
_cell.angle_beta   90.00
_cell.angle_gamma   90.00
#
_symmetry.space_group_name_H-M   'P 1'
#
loop_
_entity.id
_entity.type
_entity.pdbx_description
1 polymer ?
#
loop_
_entity_poly.entity_id
_entity_poly.type
_entity_poly.pdbx_seq_one_letter_code
_entity_poly.pdbx_strand_id
1 'polypeptide(L)'
;MKWDYLSQKLTRSAVSSICEKLQTDVSSQVHQKLDYGLLNKYQKKVFDHIKSLTEKVEKGKVVNSTFTIVQGMAGSGKTYLIKCCTQFIKSVLGDKAVKVAAPTGVAAKLINGSTIHSLLSLGRYTYKVQRLTGIELFHFK
;
A
#
# COMPACT_ATOMS: atom_id res chain seq x y z
N MET A 1 23.36 8.32 -22.61
CA MET A 1 23.54 7.48 -21.41
C MET A 1 24.45 8.25 -20.47
N LYS A 2 23.89 8.94 -19.46
CA LYS A 2 24.67 9.77 -18.52
C LYS A 2 24.05 9.64 -17.12
N TRP A 3 24.36 8.51 -16.47
CA TRP A 3 24.16 8.33 -15.04
C TRP A 3 25.32 8.95 -14.23
N ASP A 4 26.35 9.48 -14.89
CA ASP A 4 27.58 9.97 -14.26
C ASP A 4 27.46 11.31 -13.51
N TYR A 5 26.36 12.06 -13.68
CA TYR A 5 26.24 13.39 -13.08
C TYR A 5 26.06 13.33 -11.55
N LEU A 6 25.44 12.26 -11.04
CA LEU A 6 25.27 12.04 -9.60
C LEU A 6 26.45 11.30 -8.98
N SER A 7 27.16 10.46 -9.76
CA SER A 7 28.33 9.72 -9.28
C SER A 7 29.55 10.58 -8.99
N GLN A 8 29.67 11.78 -9.59
CA GLN A 8 30.82 12.67 -9.35
C GLN A 8 30.75 13.44 -8.02
N LYS A 9 29.56 13.59 -7.41
CA LYS A 9 29.39 14.30 -6.14
C LYS A 9 29.18 13.40 -4.92
N LEU A 10 28.91 12.12 -5.13
CA LEU A 10 28.75 11.16 -4.05
C LEU A 10 30.09 10.44 -3.84
N THR A 11 30.77 10.75 -2.74
CA THR A 11 31.97 10.03 -2.31
C THR A 11 31.69 8.53 -2.28
N ARG A 12 32.66 7.67 -2.63
CA ARG A 12 32.49 6.19 -2.61
C ARG A 12 31.90 5.67 -1.29
N SER A 13 32.24 6.33 -0.17
CA SER A 13 31.66 6.07 1.15
C SER A 13 30.15 6.35 1.21
N ALA A 14 29.65 7.45 0.64
CA ALA A 14 28.23 7.76 0.60
C ALA A 14 27.45 6.77 -0.28
N VAL A 15 28.02 6.34 -1.41
CA VAL A 15 27.42 5.29 -2.25
C VAL A 15 27.35 3.97 -1.48
N SER A 16 28.41 3.59 -0.77
CA SER A 16 28.42 2.40 0.07
C SER A 16 27.37 2.47 1.17
N SER A 17 27.24 3.60 1.88
CA SER A 17 26.22 3.78 2.92
C SER A 17 24.80 3.78 2.36
N ILE A 18 24.59 4.27 1.14
CA ILE A 18 23.29 4.19 0.45
C ILE A 18 23.00 2.74 0.06
N CYS A 19 23.97 2.03 -0.52
CA CYS A 19 23.82 0.61 -0.86
C CYS A 19 23.56 -0.26 0.38
N GLU A 20 24.25 0.02 1.49
CA GLU A 20 24.04 -0.65 2.77
C GLU A 20 22.65 -0.34 3.33
N LYS A 21 22.22 0.93 3.31
CA LYS A 21 20.85 1.32 3.69
C LYS A 21 19.78 0.66 2.81
N LEU A 22 20.02 0.54 1.50
CA LEU A 22 19.14 -0.13 0.56
C LEU A 22 19.11 -1.64 0.81
N GLN A 23 20.26 -2.26 1.10
CA GLN A 23 20.34 -3.68 1.48
C GLN A 23 19.64 -3.94 2.81
N THR A 24 19.77 -3.05 3.79
CA THR A 24 19.00 -3.13 5.04
C THR A 24 17.52 -2.90 4.80
N ASP A 25 17.09 -1.99 3.92
CA ASP A 25 15.68 -1.78 3.60
C ASP A 25 15.07 -2.99 2.87
N VAL A 26 15.85 -3.68 2.04
CA VAL A 26 15.44 -4.91 1.35
C VAL A 26 15.40 -6.10 2.32
N SER A 27 16.40 -6.21 3.21
CA SER A 27 16.48 -7.28 4.20
C SER A 27 15.54 -7.07 5.40
N SER A 28 15.02 -5.85 5.62
CA SER A 28 14.04 -5.53 6.67
C SER A 28 12.60 -5.89 6.30
N GLN A 29 12.36 -6.51 5.14
CA GLN A 29 11.11 -7.22 4.86
C GLN A 29 11.11 -8.64 5.45
N VAL A 30 11.78 -8.83 6.59
CA VAL A 30 11.41 -9.90 7.52
C VAL A 30 9.92 -9.69 7.79
N HIS A 31 9.08 -10.58 7.25
CA HIS A 31 7.66 -10.61 7.58
C HIS A 31 7.56 -10.77 9.09
N GLN A 32 7.43 -9.65 9.82
CA GLN A 32 7.02 -9.69 11.21
C GLN A 32 5.74 -10.50 11.22
N LYS A 33 5.79 -11.70 11.79
CA LYS A 33 4.64 -12.58 11.91
C LYS A 33 3.63 -11.81 12.75
N LEU A 34 2.58 -11.28 12.12
CA LEU A 34 1.57 -10.52 12.83
C LEU A 34 0.81 -11.46 13.75
N ASP A 35 0.61 -11.01 14.99
CA ASP A 35 -0.18 -11.74 15.95
C ASP A 35 -1.66 -11.36 15.79
N TYR A 36 -2.46 -12.32 15.33
CA TYR A 36 -3.91 -12.16 15.18
C TYR A 36 -4.63 -12.02 16.53
N GLY A 37 -3.99 -12.40 17.64
CA GLY A 37 -4.54 -12.26 19.00
C GLY A 37 -4.68 -10.80 19.46
N LEU A 38 -3.91 -9.88 18.87
CA LEU A 38 -3.95 -8.45 19.20
C LEU A 38 -5.12 -7.71 18.54
N LEU A 39 -5.90 -8.38 17.69
CA LEU A 39 -7.07 -7.78 17.06
C LEU A 39 -8.18 -7.57 18.10
N ASN A 40 -8.69 -6.33 18.18
CA ASN A 40 -9.86 -6.07 19.02
C ASN A 40 -11.13 -6.74 18.45
N LYS A 41 -12.20 -6.77 19.24
CA LYS A 41 -13.47 -7.41 18.88
C LYS A 41 -14.02 -6.99 17.51
N TYR A 42 -13.91 -5.71 17.14
CA TYR A 42 -14.44 -5.19 15.88
C TYR A 42 -13.53 -5.51 14.69
N GLN A 43 -12.22 -5.37 14.86
CA GLN A 43 -11.22 -5.76 13.87
C GLN A 43 -11.28 -7.26 13.58
N LYS A 44 -11.47 -8.08 14.63
CA LYS A 44 -11.61 -9.53 14.52
C LYS A 44 -12.83 -9.93 13.70
N LYS A 45 -13.98 -9.26 13.86
CA LYS A 45 -15.15 -9.50 12.99
C LYS A 45 -14.85 -9.29 11.51
N VAL A 46 -14.13 -8.21 11.17
CA VAL A 46 -13.73 -7.94 9.78
C VAL A 46 -12.74 -9.00 9.30
N PHE A 47 -11.76 -9.36 10.14
CA PHE A 47 -10.77 -10.38 9.83
C PHE A 47 -11.43 -11.75 9.60
N ASP A 48 -12.34 -12.17 10.46
CA ASP A 48 -13.08 -13.44 10.34
C ASP A 48 -13.93 -13.47 9.07
N HIS A 49 -14.55 -12.34 8.70
CA HIS A 49 -15.28 -12.21 7.44
C HIS A 49 -14.35 -12.45 6.24
N ILE A 50 -13.22 -11.74 6.16
CA ILE A 50 -12.21 -11.92 5.09
C ILE A 50 -11.63 -13.33 5.09
N LYS A 51 -11.36 -13.90 6.26
CA LYS A 51 -10.89 -15.28 6.43
C LYS A 51 -11.86 -16.27 5.80
N SER A 52 -13.15 -16.15 6.13
CA SER A 52 -14.19 -17.03 5.58
C SER A 52 -14.29 -16.95 4.05
N LEU A 53 -14.07 -15.76 3.46
CA LEU A 53 -14.07 -15.57 2.02
C LEU A 53 -12.84 -16.22 1.39
N THR A 54 -11.67 -16.03 2.00
CA THR A 54 -10.40 -16.61 1.53
C THR A 54 -10.46 -18.13 1.51
N GLU A 55 -10.98 -18.76 2.57
CA GLU A 55 -11.13 -20.22 2.65
C GLU A 55 -12.14 -20.78 1.62
N LYS A 56 -13.18 -20.00 1.28
CA LYS A 56 -14.12 -20.39 0.21
C LYS A 56 -13.43 -20.36 -1.16
N VAL A 57 -12.63 -19.33 -1.42
CA VAL A 57 -11.84 -19.20 -2.67
C VAL A 57 -10.81 -20.32 -2.77
N GLU A 58 -10.10 -20.64 -1.68
CA GLU A 58 -9.14 -21.74 -1.62
C GLU A 58 -9.78 -23.08 -1.99
N LYS A 59 -10.99 -23.34 -1.48
CA LYS A 59 -11.77 -24.56 -1.78
C LYS A 59 -12.42 -24.55 -3.18
N GLY A 60 -12.09 -23.58 -4.03
CA GLY A 60 -12.64 -23.46 -5.38
C GLY A 60 -14.14 -23.14 -5.44
N LYS A 61 -14.74 -22.68 -4.33
CA LYS A 61 -16.16 -22.27 -4.34
C LYS A 61 -16.28 -20.92 -5.03
N VAL A 62 -17.31 -20.80 -5.88
CA VAL A 62 -17.67 -19.50 -6.46
C VAL A 62 -18.09 -18.56 -5.34
N VAL A 63 -17.30 -17.50 -5.15
CA VAL A 63 -17.62 -16.41 -4.23
C VAL A 63 -18.08 -15.23 -5.08
N ASN A 64 -19.32 -14.79 -4.87
CA ASN A 64 -19.82 -13.57 -5.51
C ASN A 64 -18.92 -12.39 -5.11
N SER A 65 -18.64 -11.50 -6.06
CA SER A 65 -17.81 -10.31 -5.84
C SER A 65 -18.35 -9.53 -4.64
N THR A 66 -17.63 -9.61 -3.52
CA THR A 66 -18.01 -8.95 -2.28
C THR A 66 -17.26 -7.64 -2.18
N PHE A 67 -17.97 -6.56 -1.87
CA PHE A 67 -17.40 -5.26 -1.61
C PHE A 67 -17.62 -4.87 -0.15
N THR A 68 -16.52 -4.64 0.58
CA THR A 68 -16.54 -4.37 2.03
C THR A 68 -15.88 -3.04 2.32
N ILE A 69 -16.63 -2.10 2.89
CA ILE A 69 -16.10 -0.83 3.40
C ILE A 69 -15.87 -0.95 4.91
N VAL A 70 -14.67 -0.63 5.36
CA VAL A 70 -14.31 -0.58 6.78
C VAL A 70 -14.03 0.86 7.18
N GLN A 71 -14.89 1.42 8.05
CA GLN A 71 -14.74 2.77 8.57
C GLN A 71 -14.30 2.76 10.03
N GLY A 72 -13.65 3.83 10.46
CA GLY A 72 -13.26 4.04 11.85
C GLY A 72 -12.42 5.29 12.02
N MET A 73 -12.36 5.81 13.24
CA MET A 73 -11.60 7.02 13.58
C MET A 73 -10.09 6.86 13.32
N ALA A 74 -9.36 7.98 13.19
CA ALA A 74 -7.90 7.95 13.16
C ALA A 74 -7.36 7.23 14.42
N GLY A 75 -6.26 6.49 14.28
CA GLY A 75 -5.68 5.71 15.38
C GLY A 75 -6.38 4.39 15.71
N SER A 76 -7.49 4.03 15.07
CA SER A 76 -8.24 2.79 15.36
C SER A 76 -7.57 1.47 14.89
N GLY A 77 -6.30 1.51 14.50
CA GLY A 77 -5.55 0.32 14.07
C GLY A 77 -5.93 -0.28 12.70
N LYS A 78 -6.61 0.48 11.81
CA LYS A 78 -7.00 -0.03 10.47
C LYS A 78 -5.81 -0.52 9.64
N THR A 79 -4.68 0.19 9.71
CA THR A 79 -3.42 -0.22 9.06
C THR A 79 -2.98 -1.60 9.53
N TYR A 80 -3.04 -1.87 10.84
CA TYR A 80 -2.69 -3.16 11.40
C TYR A 80 -3.64 -4.26 10.89
N LEU A 81 -4.94 -3.99 10.91
CA LEU A 81 -5.95 -4.90 10.36
C LEU A 81 -5.70 -5.24 8.89
N ILE A 82 -5.39 -4.24 8.04
CA ILE A 82 -5.06 -4.46 6.62
C ILE A 82 -3.85 -5.38 6.48
N LYS A 83 -2.80 -5.18 7.29
CA LYS A 83 -1.62 -6.04 7.28
C LYS A 83 -1.95 -7.48 7.68
N CYS A 84 -2.75 -7.67 8.73
CA CYS A 84 -3.18 -9.01 9.17
C CYS A 84 -3.98 -9.72 8.08
N CYS A 85 -4.97 -9.06 7.48
CA CYS A 85 -5.75 -9.63 6.38
C CYS A 85 -4.87 -9.99 5.18
N THR A 86 -3.95 -9.09 4.80
CA THR A 86 -3.04 -9.32 3.67
C THR A 86 -2.12 -10.50 3.93
N GLN A 87 -1.52 -10.60 5.12
CA GLN A 87 -0.65 -11.71 5.49
C GLN A 87 -1.43 -13.04 5.47
N PHE A 88 -2.65 -13.05 6.00
CA PHE A 88 -3.50 -14.24 5.98
C PHE A 88 -3.82 -14.68 4.55
N ILE A 89 -4.28 -13.77 3.69
CA ILE A 89 -4.60 -14.09 2.29
C ILE A 89 -3.37 -14.65 1.56
N LYS A 90 -2.20 -14.01 1.74
CA LYS A 90 -0.95 -14.50 1.14
C LYS A 90 -0.53 -15.87 1.66
N SER A 91 -0.77 -16.16 2.94
CA SER A 91 -0.42 -17.45 3.52
C SER A 91 -1.28 -18.60 2.98
N VAL A 92 -2.51 -18.32 2.55
CA VAL A 92 -3.46 -19.33 2.07
C VAL A 92 -3.42 -19.45 0.54
N LEU A 93 -3.45 -18.33 -0.17
CA LEU A 93 -3.58 -18.29 -1.65
C LEU A 93 -2.26 -17.93 -2.37
N GLY A 94 -1.19 -17.65 -1.63
CA GLY A 94 0.11 -17.25 -2.15
C GLY A 94 0.30 -15.73 -2.32
N ASP A 95 1.56 -15.31 -2.51
CA ASP A 95 1.95 -13.88 -2.50
C ASP A 95 1.28 -13.02 -3.57
N LYS A 96 0.89 -13.61 -4.69
CA LYS A 96 0.29 -12.91 -5.84
C LYS A 96 -1.22 -12.77 -5.73
N ALA A 97 -1.86 -13.42 -4.76
CA ALA A 97 -3.32 -13.45 -4.63
C ALA A 97 -3.94 -12.11 -4.18
N VAL A 98 -3.14 -11.22 -3.58
CA VAL A 98 -3.61 -9.93 -3.08
C VAL A 98 -2.74 -8.78 -3.57
N LYS A 99 -3.40 -7.69 -3.97
CA LYS A 99 -2.76 -6.41 -4.26
C LYS A 99 -3.25 -5.39 -3.26
N VAL A 100 -2.31 -4.69 -2.63
CA VAL A 100 -2.60 -3.66 -1.63
C VAL A 100 -2.26 -2.31 -2.22
N ALA A 101 -3.21 -1.37 -2.14
CA ALA A 101 -3.04 -0.02 -2.65
C ALA A 101 -3.49 1.04 -1.64
N ALA A 102 -2.86 2.22 -1.74
CA ALA A 102 -3.29 3.41 -1.03
C ALA A 102 -3.31 4.65 -1.96
N PRO A 103 -4.01 5.74 -1.60
CA PRO A 103 -4.06 6.95 -2.42
C PRO A 103 -2.72 7.69 -2.52
N THR A 104 -1.95 7.72 -1.42
CA THR A 104 -0.68 8.47 -1.33
C THR A 104 0.51 7.53 -1.14
N GLY A 105 1.70 7.99 -1.54
CA GLY A 105 2.94 7.19 -1.42
C GLY A 105 3.30 6.83 0.02
N VAL A 106 3.13 7.76 0.96
CA VAL A 106 3.41 7.52 2.39
C VAL A 106 2.46 6.46 2.96
N ALA A 107 1.17 6.54 2.66
CA ALA A 107 0.20 5.54 3.10
C ALA A 107 0.46 4.17 2.48
N ALA A 108 0.83 4.13 1.19
CA ALA A 108 1.19 2.89 0.50
C ALA A 108 2.39 2.20 1.16
N LYS A 109 3.43 2.97 1.52
CA LYS A 109 4.60 2.45 2.23
C LYS A 109 4.20 1.86 3.60
N LEU A 110 3.29 2.53 4.32
CA LEU A 110 2.87 2.10 5.65
C LEU A 110 2.17 0.72 5.64
N ILE A 111 1.42 0.40 4.57
CA ILE A 111 0.72 -0.88 4.39
C ILE A 111 1.49 -1.87 3.50
N ASN A 112 2.76 -1.60 3.18
CA ASN A 112 3.60 -2.43 2.31
C ASN A 112 2.96 -2.67 0.92
N GLY A 113 2.29 -1.65 0.39
CA GLY A 113 1.61 -1.68 -0.90
C GLY A 113 2.18 -0.69 -1.91
N SER A 114 1.41 -0.43 -2.95
CA SER A 114 1.72 0.58 -3.98
C SER A 114 0.67 1.69 -3.99
N THR A 115 0.92 2.79 -4.70
CA THR A 115 -0.16 3.76 -4.91
C THR A 115 -1.20 3.19 -5.86
N ILE A 116 -2.47 3.61 -5.74
CA ILE A 116 -3.50 3.17 -6.68
C ILE A 116 -3.15 3.52 -8.13
N HIS A 117 -2.47 4.65 -8.34
CA HIS A 117 -1.95 5.06 -9.64
C HIS A 117 -0.93 4.04 -10.18
N SER A 118 0.07 3.68 -9.38
CA SER A 118 1.08 2.69 -9.76
C SER A 118 0.47 1.30 -9.99
N LEU A 119 -0.49 0.88 -9.16
CA LEU A 119 -1.11 -0.44 -9.26
C LEU A 119 -1.91 -0.60 -10.56
N LEU A 120 -2.68 0.43 -10.92
CA LEU A 120 -3.54 0.42 -12.09
C LEU A 120 -2.86 1.00 -13.35
N SER A 121 -1.56 1.30 -13.28
CA SER A 121 -0.81 1.98 -14.34
C SER A 121 -1.48 3.28 -14.83
N LEU A 122 -2.15 3.98 -13.92
CA LEU A 122 -2.71 5.30 -14.20
C LEU A 122 -1.54 6.29 -14.17
N GLY A 123 -1.27 6.91 -15.32
CA GLY A 123 -0.31 8.00 -15.39
C GLY A 123 -0.64 9.10 -14.38
N ARG A 124 0.32 9.97 -14.09
CA ARG A 124 0.00 11.19 -13.34
C ARG A 124 -0.97 11.98 -14.22
N TYR A 125 -2.21 12.15 -13.79
CA TYR A 125 -3.10 13.11 -14.42
C TYR A 125 -2.49 14.49 -14.21
N THR A 126 -1.64 14.92 -15.14
CA THR A 126 -1.26 16.31 -15.28
C THR A 126 -2.45 16.99 -15.92
N TYR A 127 -3.46 17.31 -15.11
CA TYR A 127 -4.35 18.40 -15.50
C TYR A 127 -3.43 19.59 -15.73
N LYS A 128 -3.48 20.21 -16.92
CA LYS A 128 -2.99 21.58 -17.06
C LYS A 128 -3.89 22.40 -16.15
N VAL A 129 -3.49 22.54 -14.88
CA VAL A 129 -4.09 23.50 -13.97
C VAL A 129 -3.68 24.85 -14.53
N GLN A 130 -4.47 25.36 -15.47
CA GLN A 130 -4.35 26.74 -15.87
C GLN A 130 -4.66 27.54 -14.62
N ARG A 131 -3.67 28.31 -14.18
CA ARG A 131 -3.87 29.26 -13.10
C ARG A 131 -4.92 30.22 -13.63
N LEU A 132 -6.12 30.22 -13.04
CA LEU A 132 -7.12 31.23 -13.34
C LEU A 132 -6.46 32.58 -13.05
N THR A 133 -6.33 33.41 -14.09
CA THR A 133 -5.72 34.75 -13.99
C THR A 133 -6.69 35.79 -14.53
N GLY A 134 -6.66 36.98 -13.95
CA GLY A 134 -7.46 38.11 -14.42
C GLY A 134 -8.97 37.88 -14.33
N ILE A 135 -9.68 38.21 -15.41
CA ILE A 135 -11.13 38.36 -15.50
C ILE A 135 -11.87 37.02 -15.29
N GLU A 136 -11.22 35.90 -15.62
CA GLU A 136 -11.76 34.55 -15.41
C GLU A 136 -12.00 34.22 -13.93
N LEU A 137 -11.30 34.90 -13.00
CA LEU A 137 -11.52 34.75 -11.57
C LEU A 137 -12.82 35.46 -11.10
N PHE A 138 -13.24 36.52 -11.79
CA PHE A 138 -14.41 37.32 -11.42
C PHE A 138 -15.74 36.66 -11.79
N HIS A 139 -15.74 35.77 -12.78
CA HIS A 139 -16.94 35.06 -13.25
C HIS A 139 -17.25 33.77 -12.48
N PHE A 140 -16.41 33.38 -11.50
CA PHE A 140 -16.58 32.16 -10.71
C PHE A 140 -17.40 32.37 -9.42
N LYS A 141 -18.15 33.49 -9.33
CA LYS A 141 -18.96 33.86 -8.16
C LYS A 141 -20.36 33.26 -8.21
#